data_AF-A0A7M3MRY8-F1
#
_entry.id   AF-A0A7M3MRY8-F1
#
_cell.length_a   1.000
_cell.length_b   1.000
_cell.length_c   1.000
_cell.angle_alpha   90.00
_cell.angle_beta   90.00
_cell.angle_gamma   90.00
#
_symmetry.space_group_name_H-M   'P 1'
#
loop_
_entity.id
_entity.type
_entity.pdbx_description
1 polymer ?
#
loop_
_entity_poly.entity_id
_entity_poly.type
_entity_poly.pdbx_seq_one_letter_code
_entity_poly.pdbx_strand_id
1 'polypeptide(L)'
;MDRCARRRLRSALLETAPWLAATEVGPQAVEAGRCDACDESPRLLPTCGPAGPGAVCRDCAVRLGVDGWCEGHQEEGAAALVWAAALPASWAELVILWWVATGEVRPSAWSELDTSVLPLDVRRSLPLS
;
A
#
# COMPACT_ATOMS: atom_id res chain seq x y z
N MET A 1 -12.69 15.79 -2.29
CA MET A 1 -12.50 15.67 -0.83
C MET A 1 -11.74 16.90 -0.34
N ASP A 2 -12.24 17.59 0.68
CA ASP A 2 -11.56 18.76 1.23
C ASP A 2 -10.36 18.37 2.13
N ARG A 3 -9.57 19.38 2.54
CA ARG A 3 -8.36 19.19 3.37
C ARG A 3 -8.68 18.61 4.76
N CYS A 4 -9.80 18.97 5.37
CA CYS A 4 -10.19 18.50 6.70
C CYS A 4 -10.60 17.02 6.66
N ALA A 5 -11.35 16.61 5.63
CA ALA A 5 -11.69 15.22 5.38
C ALA A 5 -10.45 14.35 5.14
N ARG A 6 -9.50 14.80 4.31
CA ARG A 6 -8.22 14.10 4.11
C ARG A 6 -7.43 13.94 5.41
N ARG A 7 -7.36 14.98 6.23
CA ARG A 7 -6.67 14.92 7.53
C ARG A 7 -7.32 13.90 8.47
N ARG A 8 -8.65 13.87 8.57
CA ARG A 8 -9.37 12.89 9.40
C ARG A 8 -9.15 11.46 8.93
N LEU A 9 -9.25 11.21 7.62
CA LEU A 9 -8.96 9.90 7.03
C LEU A 9 -7.52 9.48 7.32
N ARG A 10 -6.54 10.38 7.13
CA ARG A 10 -5.13 10.11 7.44
C ARG A 10 -4.93 9.72 8.90
N SER A 11 -5.55 10.44 9.85
CA SER A 11 -5.47 10.12 11.27
C SER A 11 -6.05 8.73 11.57
N ALA A 12 -7.25 8.42 11.08
CA ALA A 12 -7.90 7.12 11.30
C ALA A 12 -7.08 5.95 10.70
N LEU A 13 -6.50 6.16 9.52
CA LEU A 13 -5.62 5.19 8.87
C LEU A 13 -4.36 4.92 9.70
N LEU A 14 -3.71 5.95 10.24
CA LEU A 14 -2.49 5.76 11.03
C LEU A 14 -2.74 5.18 12.42
N GLU A 15 -3.89 5.48 13.03
CA GLU A 15 -4.32 4.83 14.27
C GLU A 15 -4.56 3.33 14.07
N THR A 16 -5.10 2.94 12.91
CA THR A 16 -5.46 1.55 12.59
C THR A 16 -4.30 0.75 12.00
N ALA A 17 -3.53 1.39 11.12
CA ALA A 17 -2.50 0.77 10.29
C ALA A 17 -1.26 1.68 10.24
N PRO A 18 -0.46 1.75 11.33
CA PRO A 18 0.72 2.62 11.41
C PRO A 18 1.76 2.35 10.31
N TRP A 19 1.79 1.12 9.78
CA TRP A 19 2.69 0.70 8.70
C TRP A 19 2.50 1.48 7.40
N LEU A 20 1.37 2.17 7.20
CA LEU A 20 1.12 3.01 6.03
C LEU A 20 2.11 4.19 5.91
N ALA A 21 2.72 4.61 7.03
CA ALA A 21 3.73 5.67 7.07
C ALA A 21 5.18 5.16 7.10
N ALA A 22 5.40 3.85 6.93
CA ALA A 22 6.75 3.30 6.85
C ALA A 22 7.45 3.80 5.57
N THR A 23 8.75 4.15 5.68
CA THR A 23 9.51 4.78 4.59
C THR A 23 10.33 3.78 3.77
N GLU A 24 10.71 2.66 4.36
CA GLU A 24 11.55 1.64 3.72
C GLU A 24 10.72 0.60 2.96
N VAL A 25 9.47 0.39 3.40
CA VAL A 25 8.50 -0.54 2.81
C VAL A 25 7.11 0.08 2.91
N GLY A 26 6.20 -0.34 2.04
CA GLY A 26 4.81 0.13 2.07
C GLY A 26 4.56 1.32 1.15
N PRO A 27 3.37 1.93 1.25
CA PRO A 27 2.86 2.81 0.21
C PRO A 27 3.58 4.16 0.12
N GLN A 28 4.39 4.53 1.12
CA GLN A 28 5.22 5.73 1.08
C GLN A 28 6.61 5.46 0.47
N ALA A 29 7.03 4.19 0.36
CA ALA A 29 8.28 3.77 -0.28
C ALA A 29 8.16 3.62 -1.80
N VAL A 30 6.97 3.83 -2.36
CA VAL A 30 6.65 3.61 -3.79
C VAL A 30 5.79 4.73 -4.32
N GLU A 31 5.82 4.94 -5.64
CA GLU A 31 4.84 5.80 -6.29
C GLU A 31 3.45 5.17 -6.29
N ALA A 32 2.42 5.97 -6.02
CA ALA A 32 1.03 5.55 -6.14
C ALA A 32 0.72 4.99 -7.53
N GLY A 33 0.15 3.79 -7.57
CA GLY A 33 -0.12 3.10 -8.82
C GLY A 33 -0.40 1.61 -8.64
N ARG A 34 -0.56 0.94 -9.78
CA ARG A 34 -0.80 -0.49 -9.86
C ARG A 34 0.52 -1.24 -9.94
N CYS A 35 0.52 -2.46 -9.41
CA CYS A 35 1.64 -3.38 -9.41
C CYS A 35 2.20 -3.55 -10.81
N ASP A 36 3.51 -3.38 -10.96
CA ASP A 36 4.18 -3.48 -12.27
C ASP A 36 4.16 -4.89 -12.85
N ALA A 37 3.87 -5.91 -12.02
CA ALA A 37 3.84 -7.31 -12.44
C ALA A 37 2.44 -7.83 -12.82
N CYS A 38 1.38 -7.41 -12.10
CA CYS A 38 0.03 -7.91 -12.36
C CYS A 38 -0.96 -6.86 -12.86
N ASP A 39 -0.66 -5.56 -12.74
CA ASP A 39 -1.56 -4.43 -13.07
C ASP A 39 -2.96 -4.46 -12.40
N GLU A 40 -3.12 -5.26 -11.34
CA GLU A 40 -4.40 -5.41 -10.62
C GLU A 40 -4.35 -4.73 -9.24
N SER A 41 -3.40 -5.14 -8.40
CA SER A 41 -3.29 -4.68 -7.02
C SER A 41 -2.41 -3.42 -6.91
N PRO A 42 -2.55 -2.59 -5.86
CA PRO A 42 -1.68 -1.44 -5.67
C PRO A 42 -0.21 -1.85 -5.43
N ARG A 43 0.71 -1.00 -5.88
CA ARG A 43 2.14 -1.09 -5.50
C ARG A 43 2.29 -1.00 -3.99
N LEU A 44 3.28 -1.70 -3.46
CA LEU A 44 3.52 -1.77 -2.03
C LEU A 44 5.01 -1.85 -1.68
N LEU A 45 5.77 -2.61 -2.45
CA LEU A 45 7.19 -2.86 -2.20
C LEU A 45 8.04 -2.40 -3.37
N PRO A 46 9.08 -1.59 -3.14
CA PRO A 46 10.09 -1.33 -4.16
C PRO A 46 10.93 -2.59 -4.39
N THR A 47 11.38 -2.78 -5.62
CA THR A 47 12.29 -3.85 -6.03
C THR A 47 13.49 -3.26 -6.76
N CYS A 48 14.65 -3.93 -6.70
CA CYS A 48 15.90 -3.39 -7.25
C CYS A 48 16.74 -4.41 -8.04
N GLY A 49 16.18 -5.60 -8.29
CA GLY A 49 16.84 -6.65 -9.08
C GLY A 49 17.07 -6.23 -10.55
N PRO A 50 18.11 -6.78 -11.22
CA PRO A 50 18.61 -6.32 -12.53
C PRO A 50 17.64 -6.48 -13.71
N ALA A 51 16.50 -7.15 -13.53
CA ALA A 51 15.43 -7.28 -14.52
C ALA A 51 14.02 -7.16 -13.90
N GLY A 52 13.94 -6.71 -12.65
CA GLY A 52 12.70 -6.73 -11.89
C GLY A 52 11.78 -5.53 -12.20
N PRO A 53 10.48 -5.66 -11.95
CA PRO A 53 9.57 -4.50 -11.83
C PRO A 53 10.14 -3.42 -10.90
N GLY A 54 9.69 -2.17 -11.01
CA GLY A 54 10.15 -1.09 -10.12
C GLY A 54 9.47 -1.16 -8.75
N ALA A 55 8.17 -1.47 -8.73
CA ALA A 55 7.42 -1.72 -7.51
C ALA A 55 6.27 -2.72 -7.73
N VAL A 56 6.07 -3.59 -6.75
CA VAL A 56 5.10 -4.69 -6.82
C VAL A 56 4.14 -4.71 -5.64
N CYS A 57 3.00 -5.38 -5.81
CA CYS A 57 2.07 -5.68 -4.73
C CYS A 57 2.63 -6.79 -3.81
N ARG A 58 1.98 -6.98 -2.65
CA ARG A 58 2.28 -8.04 -1.68
C ARG A 58 2.41 -9.42 -2.34
N ASP A 59 1.40 -9.82 -3.11
CA ASP A 59 1.32 -11.20 -3.63
C ASP A 59 2.34 -11.46 -4.74
N CYS A 60 2.61 -10.45 -5.58
CA CYS A 60 3.68 -10.52 -6.58
C CYS A 60 5.06 -10.52 -5.92
N ALA A 61 5.28 -9.76 -4.84
CA ALA A 61 6.53 -9.79 -4.09
C ALA A 61 6.79 -11.18 -3.51
N VAL A 62 5.79 -11.79 -2.85
CA VAL A 62 5.90 -13.16 -2.31
C VAL A 62 6.24 -14.17 -3.39
N ARG A 63 5.65 -14.04 -4.59
CA ARG A 63 5.97 -14.90 -5.73
C ARG A 63 7.38 -14.71 -6.29
N LEU A 64 7.87 -13.47 -6.34
CA LEU A 64 9.22 -13.16 -6.79
C LEU A 64 10.26 -13.69 -5.79
N GLY A 65 9.93 -13.72 -4.50
CA GLY A 65 10.90 -14.09 -3.47
C GLY A 65 12.09 -13.12 -3.46
N VAL A 66 13.21 -13.56 -2.89
CA VAL A 66 14.43 -12.73 -2.79
C VAL A 66 15.02 -12.36 -4.15
N ASP A 67 14.64 -13.03 -5.23
CA ASP A 67 15.09 -12.74 -6.61
C ASP A 67 14.56 -11.39 -7.13
N GLY A 68 13.57 -10.78 -6.46
CA GLY A 68 13.15 -9.41 -6.72
C GLY A 68 14.17 -8.34 -6.32
N TRP A 69 15.20 -8.72 -5.57
CA TRP A 69 16.26 -7.86 -5.06
C TRP A 69 17.61 -8.22 -5.68
N CYS A 70 18.50 -7.24 -5.81
CA CYS A 70 19.88 -7.53 -6.21
C CYS A 70 20.62 -8.26 -5.08
N GLU A 71 21.74 -8.92 -5.38
CA GLU A 71 22.53 -9.67 -4.38
C GLU A 71 22.86 -8.83 -3.14
N GLY A 72 23.14 -7.53 -3.33
CA GLY A 72 23.45 -6.60 -2.25
C GLY A 72 22.27 -6.19 -1.36
N HIS A 73 21.04 -6.59 -1.68
CA HIS A 73 19.83 -6.25 -0.92
C HIS A 73 18.93 -7.45 -0.57
N GLN A 74 19.48 -8.67 -0.59
CA GLN A 74 18.70 -9.88 -0.34
C GLN A 74 18.17 -9.96 1.11
N GLU A 75 18.91 -9.43 2.09
CA GLU A 75 18.48 -9.41 3.49
C GLU A 75 17.30 -8.45 3.71
N GLU A 76 17.37 -7.25 3.12
CA GLU A 76 16.27 -6.28 3.11
C GLU A 76 15.05 -6.86 2.38
N GLY A 77 15.27 -7.54 1.26
CA GLY A 77 14.21 -8.23 0.53
C GLY A 77 13.52 -9.30 1.38
N ALA A 78 14.29 -10.16 2.06
CA ALA A 78 13.75 -11.16 2.96
C ALA A 78 12.92 -10.53 4.10
N ALA A 79 13.41 -9.45 4.71
CA ALA A 79 12.69 -8.72 5.75
C ALA A 79 11.39 -8.08 5.22
N ALA A 80 11.43 -7.48 4.03
CA ALA A 80 10.27 -6.90 3.37
C ALA A 80 9.20 -7.95 3.05
N LEU A 81 9.60 -9.15 2.65
CA LEU A 81 8.67 -10.26 2.39
C LEU A 81 7.99 -10.77 3.65
N VAL A 82 8.74 -10.89 4.76
CA VAL A 82 8.16 -11.26 6.07
C VAL A 82 7.16 -10.19 6.52
N TRP A 83 7.53 -8.91 6.39
CA TRP A 83 6.64 -7.79 6.69
C TRP A 83 5.37 -7.84 5.84
N ALA A 84 5.49 -8.05 4.53
CA ALA A 84 4.38 -8.08 3.60
C ALA A 84 3.43 -9.25 3.88
N ALA A 85 3.96 -10.41 4.28
CA ALA A 85 3.18 -11.58 4.66
C ALA A 85 2.34 -11.37 5.93
N ALA A 86 2.73 -10.44 6.81
CA ALA A 86 2.00 -10.08 8.02
C ALA A 86 0.87 -9.06 7.79
N LEU A 87 0.73 -8.51 6.58
CA LEU A 87 -0.29 -7.50 6.29
C LEU A 87 -1.72 -8.07 6.34
N PRO A 88 -2.71 -7.27 6.78
CA PRO A 88 -4.10 -7.69 6.86
C PRO A 88 -4.66 -8.01 5.47
N ALA A 89 -5.78 -8.75 5.43
CA ALA A 89 -6.48 -9.03 4.18
C ALA A 89 -6.87 -7.75 3.42
N SER A 90 -7.27 -6.70 4.15
CA SER A 90 -7.68 -5.40 3.60
C SER A 90 -6.51 -4.46 3.24
N TRP A 91 -5.29 -4.98 3.07
CA TRP A 91 -4.10 -4.15 2.86
C TRP A 91 -4.22 -3.29 1.59
N ALA A 92 -4.82 -3.83 0.52
CA ALA A 92 -4.91 -3.14 -0.77
C ALA A 92 -5.82 -1.90 -0.64
N GLU A 93 -6.98 -2.05 0.00
CA GLU A 93 -7.90 -0.95 0.24
C GLU A 93 -7.27 0.11 1.15
N LEU A 94 -6.51 -0.30 2.18
CA LEU A 94 -5.81 0.62 3.07
C LEU A 94 -4.73 1.43 2.35
N VAL A 95 -3.97 0.83 1.44
CA VAL A 95 -2.99 1.54 0.60
C VAL A 95 -3.66 2.58 -0.29
N ILE A 96 -4.74 2.21 -0.97
CA ILE A 96 -5.45 3.14 -1.86
C ILE A 96 -6.03 4.31 -1.06
N LEU A 97 -6.62 4.03 0.10
CA LEU A 97 -7.13 5.07 0.99
C LEU A 97 -6.02 5.98 1.55
N TRP A 98 -4.84 5.43 1.81
CA TRP A 98 -3.68 6.22 2.19
C TRP A 98 -3.29 7.22 1.11
N TRP A 99 -3.16 6.78 -0.15
CA TRP A 99 -2.86 7.68 -1.26
C TRP A 99 -3.96 8.73 -1.50
N VAL A 100 -5.23 8.39 -1.25
CA VAL A 100 -6.32 9.39 -1.27
C VAL A 100 -6.12 10.42 -0.15
N ALA A 101 -5.74 9.97 1.05
CA ALA A 101 -5.54 10.82 2.22
C ALA A 101 -4.33 11.76 2.07
N THR A 102 -3.24 11.30 1.48
CA THR A 102 -2.05 12.12 1.15
C THR A 102 -2.29 13.03 -0.05
N GLY A 103 -3.22 12.65 -0.94
CA GLY A 103 -3.58 13.39 -2.15
C GLY A 103 -2.74 12.99 -3.37
N GLU A 104 -2.07 11.84 -3.31
CA GLU A 104 -1.34 11.23 -4.42
C GLU A 104 -2.31 10.69 -5.50
N VAL A 105 -3.51 10.25 -5.11
CA VAL A 105 -4.56 9.84 -6.04
C VAL A 105 -5.86 10.61 -5.83
N ARG A 106 -6.71 10.61 -6.86
CA ARG A 106 -8.00 11.32 -6.83
C ARG A 106 -8.95 10.68 -5.82
N PRO A 107 -9.83 11.46 -5.17
CA PRO A 107 -10.85 10.92 -4.27
C PRO A 107 -11.85 9.95 -4.93
N SER A 108 -11.96 9.88 -6.26
CA SER A 108 -12.78 8.86 -6.91
C SER A 108 -12.17 7.46 -6.81
N ALA A 109 -10.88 7.32 -6.48
CA ALA A 109 -10.22 6.03 -6.40
C ALA A 109 -10.79 5.12 -5.29
N TRP A 110 -11.42 5.67 -4.25
CA TRP A 110 -11.98 4.84 -3.17
C TRP A 110 -13.43 4.38 -3.43
N SER A 111 -14.14 4.93 -4.42
CA SER A 111 -15.54 4.54 -4.69
C SER A 111 -15.68 3.14 -5.28
N GLU A 112 -14.58 2.58 -5.80
CA GLU A 112 -14.50 1.23 -6.36
C GLU A 112 -14.06 0.19 -5.32
N LEU A 113 -13.76 0.61 -4.08
CA LEU A 113 -13.28 -0.28 -3.04
C LEU A 113 -14.41 -1.02 -2.35
N ASP A 114 -14.16 -2.28 -1.98
CA ASP A 114 -14.99 -2.98 -1.03
C ASP A 114 -14.80 -2.38 0.38
N THR A 115 -15.68 -1.45 0.76
CA THR A 115 -15.60 -0.84 2.08
C THR A 115 -15.99 -1.78 3.22
N SER A 116 -16.57 -2.96 2.92
CA SER A 116 -17.01 -3.93 3.92
C SER A 116 -15.85 -4.65 4.61
N VAL A 117 -14.69 -4.73 3.96
CA VAL A 117 -13.46 -5.32 4.52
C VAL A 117 -12.64 -4.33 5.35
N LEU A 118 -12.99 -3.04 5.32
CA LEU A 118 -12.26 -2.00 6.04
C LEU A 118 -12.55 -2.04 7.55
N PRO A 119 -11.54 -1.76 8.40
CA PRO A 119 -11.75 -1.49 9.81
C PRO A 119 -12.80 -0.40 10.04
N LEU A 120 -13.60 -0.56 11.11
CA LEU A 120 -14.76 0.30 11.37
C LEU A 120 -14.40 1.79 11.47
N ASP A 121 -13.28 2.11 12.11
CA ASP A 121 -12.85 3.50 12.32
C ASP A 121 -12.41 4.16 11.01
N VAL A 122 -11.74 3.41 10.13
CA VAL A 122 -11.43 3.85 8.78
C VAL A 122 -12.72 4.08 7.99
N ARG A 123 -13.66 3.14 8.03
CA ARG A 123 -14.95 3.25 7.32
C ARG A 123 -15.74 4.48 7.76
N ARG A 124 -15.78 4.79 9.06
CA ARG A 124 -16.46 5.98 9.62
C ARG A 124 -15.80 7.30 9.21
N SER A 125 -14.53 7.27 8.82
CA SER A 125 -13.79 8.45 8.38
C SER A 125 -13.95 8.76 6.88
N LEU A 126 -14.55 7.84 6.11
CA LEU A 126 -14.82 8.05 4.70
C LEU A 126 -15.87 9.17 4.52
N PRO A 127 -15.72 10.03 3.51
CA PRO A 127 -16.74 11.02 3.20
C PRO A 127 -18.02 10.30 2.75
N LEU A 128 -19.17 10.78 3.20
CA LEU A 128 -20.47 10.32 2.72
C LEU A 128 -20.54 10.59 1.21
N SER A 129 -20.95 9.58 0.44
CA SER A 129 -21.22 9.69 -1.00
C SER A 129 -22.42 10.60 -1.27
#